data_AF-A0A7V0NEA0-F1
#
_entry.id   AF-A0A7V0NEA0-F1
#
_cell.length_a   1.000
_cell.length_b   1.000
_cell.length_c   1.000
_cell.angle_alpha   90.00
_cell.angle_beta   90.00
_cell.angle_gamma   90.00
#
_symmetry.space_group_name_H-M   'P 1'
#
loop_
_entity.id
_entity.type
_entity.pdbx_description
1 polymer ?
#
loop_
_entity_poly.entity_id
_entity_poly.type
_entity_poly.pdbx_seq_one_letter_code
_entity_poly.pdbx_strand_id
1 'polypeptide(L)'
;VYIFDFAPDGKVTQLFPNYYSPNAYVSAGTHVLPDNPNWKLRVTPPPGTDRLLLIASTIPLSFPTGDPMNPYPLMGPTPDEGRARILGIVPEPNCGCYVTAWNTVEILPTYSYGVVPCPPCWYGPCPPCPGYIAPPCAYPCAWGWYLDSSGAWHMFIGECPADARICWYFQNGRWHMRFRLCFGSGCP
;
A
#
# COMPACT_ATOMS: atom_id res chain seq x y z
N VAL A 1 1.04 -0.45 -14.67
CA VAL A 1 0.77 -0.91 -13.30
C VAL A 1 -0.54 -0.31 -12.86
N TYR A 2 -1.38 -1.13 -12.22
CA TYR A 2 -2.70 -0.76 -11.75
C TYR A 2 -2.83 -1.20 -10.30
N ILE A 3 -3.40 -0.36 -9.43
CA ILE A 3 -3.58 -0.62 -8.01
C ILE A 3 -5.05 -0.38 -7.68
N PHE A 4 -5.70 -1.39 -7.11
CA PHE A 4 -7.08 -1.34 -6.68
C PHE A 4 -7.16 -1.54 -5.16
N ASP A 5 -8.03 -0.78 -4.53
CA ASP A 5 -8.39 -0.88 -3.12
C ASP A 5 -9.75 -1.57 -2.99
N PHE A 6 -9.77 -2.68 -2.27
CA PHE A 6 -10.98 -3.36 -1.81
C PHE A 6 -11.19 -2.96 -0.35
N ALA A 7 -11.92 -1.86 -0.16
CA ALA A 7 -12.11 -1.24 1.14
C ALA A 7 -13.01 -2.10 2.04
N PRO A 8 -12.94 -1.95 3.38
CA PRO A 8 -13.75 -2.75 4.29
C PRO A 8 -15.25 -2.46 4.20
N ASP A 9 -15.64 -1.30 3.67
CA ASP A 9 -17.04 -0.98 3.38
C ASP A 9 -17.58 -1.71 2.14
N GLY A 10 -16.75 -2.55 1.51
CA GLY A 10 -17.09 -3.38 0.36
C GLY A 10 -16.85 -2.72 -1.00
N LYS A 11 -16.51 -1.43 -1.05
CA LYS A 11 -16.27 -0.75 -2.31
C LYS A 11 -14.92 -1.15 -2.89
N VAL A 12 -14.87 -1.20 -4.22
CA VAL A 12 -13.61 -1.40 -4.95
C VAL A 12 -13.30 -0.15 -5.75
N THR A 13 -12.17 0.49 -5.47
CA THR A 13 -11.74 1.71 -6.17
C THR A 13 -10.38 1.53 -6.82
N GLN A 14 -10.11 2.27 -7.89
CA GLN A 14 -8.80 2.32 -8.51
C GLN A 14 -7.97 3.44 -7.90
N LEU A 15 -6.91 3.07 -7.18
CA LEU A 15 -5.97 4.01 -6.57
C LEU A 15 -4.94 4.52 -7.57
N PHE A 16 -4.52 3.70 -8.53
CA PHE A 16 -3.52 4.06 -9.54
C PHE A 16 -3.73 3.26 -10.85
N PRO A 17 -3.59 3.88 -12.04
CA PRO A 17 -3.54 5.32 -12.26
C PRO A 17 -4.83 6.00 -11.78
N ASN A 18 -4.76 7.29 -11.49
CA ASN A 18 -5.88 8.11 -11.03
C ASN A 18 -5.83 9.49 -11.70
N TYR A 19 -6.77 10.40 -11.39
CA TYR A 19 -6.82 11.71 -12.02
C TYR A 19 -5.54 12.54 -11.79
N TYR A 20 -4.92 12.41 -10.61
CA TYR A 20 -3.69 13.12 -10.22
C TYR A 20 -2.42 12.47 -10.77
N SER A 21 -2.47 11.16 -11.06
CA SER A 21 -1.36 10.35 -11.56
C SER A 21 -1.86 9.44 -12.69
N PRO A 22 -2.13 9.98 -13.89
CA PRO A 22 -2.85 9.26 -14.95
C PRO A 22 -1.99 8.26 -15.71
N ASN A 23 -0.66 8.34 -15.59
CA ASN A 23 0.25 7.48 -16.35
C ASN A 23 0.44 6.13 -15.65
N ALA A 24 -0.16 5.08 -16.21
CA ALA A 24 -0.01 3.71 -15.70
C ALA A 24 1.39 3.12 -15.96
N TYR A 25 2.18 3.69 -16.88
CA TYR A 25 3.50 3.17 -17.22
C TYR A 25 4.52 3.59 -16.16
N VAL A 26 5.17 2.60 -15.55
CA VAL A 26 6.30 2.77 -14.65
C VAL A 26 7.42 1.83 -15.10
N SER A 27 8.67 2.28 -15.02
CA SER A 27 9.84 1.44 -15.33
C SER A 27 9.99 0.30 -14.32
N ALA A 28 10.86 -0.67 -14.58
CA ALA A 28 11.26 -1.61 -13.52
C ALA A 28 11.94 -0.84 -12.36
N GLY A 29 11.72 -1.28 -11.11
CA GLY A 29 12.35 -0.70 -9.92
C GLY A 29 11.38 -0.38 -8.79
N THR A 30 11.84 0.44 -7.83
CA THR A 30 11.05 0.92 -6.70
C THR A 30 10.37 2.24 -7.06
N HIS A 31 9.06 2.31 -6.80
CA HIS A 31 8.24 3.50 -7.05
C HIS A 31 7.55 3.93 -5.77
N VAL A 32 7.34 5.24 -5.61
CA VAL A 32 6.69 5.83 -4.44
C VAL A 32 5.41 6.52 -4.90
N LEU A 33 4.32 6.21 -4.21
CA LEU A 33 3.04 6.91 -4.33
C LEU A 33 2.68 7.53 -2.96
N PRO A 34 2.05 8.72 -2.92
CA PRO A 34 1.79 9.65 -4.03
C PRO A 34 3.08 10.11 -4.73
N ASP A 35 3.05 10.21 -6.05
CA ASP A 35 4.18 10.64 -6.89
C ASP A 35 4.30 12.17 -7.02
N ASN A 36 3.31 12.92 -6.54
CA ASN A 36 3.28 14.37 -6.58
C ASN A 36 2.50 14.95 -5.37
N PRO A 37 2.72 16.22 -5.00
CA PRO A 37 2.18 16.78 -3.76
C PRO A 37 0.68 17.11 -3.80
N ASN A 38 0.02 16.99 -4.96
CA ASN A 38 -1.39 17.39 -5.13
C ASN A 38 -2.39 16.37 -4.55
N TRP A 39 -1.92 15.20 -4.10
CA TRP A 39 -2.77 14.20 -3.48
C TRP A 39 -2.05 13.40 -2.39
N LYS A 40 -2.85 12.75 -1.53
CA LYS A 40 -2.38 11.94 -0.41
C LYS A 40 -3.22 10.68 -0.31
N LEU A 41 -2.57 9.54 -0.14
CA LEU A 41 -3.22 8.32 0.31
C LEU A 41 -3.44 8.43 1.82
N ARG A 42 -4.69 8.29 2.25
CA ARG A 42 -5.08 8.19 3.65
C ARG A 42 -6.01 7.00 3.73
N VAL A 43 -5.83 6.19 4.76
CA VAL A 43 -6.90 5.26 5.09
C VAL A 43 -7.80 5.89 6.12
N THR A 44 -9.06 5.62 5.92
CA THR A 44 -10.16 6.17 6.67
C THR A 44 -11.00 5.02 7.21
N PRO A 45 -11.78 5.26 8.27
CA PRO A 45 -12.83 4.33 8.68
C PRO A 45 -13.74 3.92 7.50
N PRO A 46 -14.45 2.77 7.58
CA PRO A 46 -14.65 1.95 8.79
C PRO A 46 -13.50 0.98 9.09
N PRO A 47 -13.39 0.50 10.35
CA PRO A 47 -12.55 -0.64 10.68
C PRO A 47 -12.94 -1.89 9.89
N GLY A 48 -11.97 -2.76 9.61
CA GLY A 48 -12.16 -4.02 8.90
C GLY A 48 -10.98 -4.33 7.97
N THR A 49 -11.14 -5.32 7.10
CA THR A 49 -10.07 -5.77 6.20
C THR A 49 -10.09 -5.01 4.88
N ASP A 50 -9.00 -4.32 4.59
CA ASP A 50 -8.70 -3.66 3.33
C ASP A 50 -7.75 -4.57 2.52
N ARG A 51 -7.99 -4.73 1.22
CA ARG A 51 -7.10 -5.50 0.34
C ARG A 51 -6.69 -4.68 -0.87
N LEU A 52 -5.39 -4.56 -1.08
CA LEU A 52 -4.82 -3.98 -2.28
C LEU A 52 -4.53 -5.06 -3.31
N LEU A 53 -5.14 -4.93 -4.50
CA LEU A 53 -4.80 -5.71 -5.68
C LEU A 53 -3.89 -4.89 -6.58
N LEU A 54 -2.72 -5.42 -6.90
CA LEU A 54 -1.85 -4.86 -7.92
C LEU A 54 -1.82 -5.72 -9.15
N ILE A 55 -1.84 -5.07 -10.32
CA ILE A 55 -1.69 -5.68 -11.64
C ILE A 55 -0.54 -4.99 -12.35
N ALA A 56 0.52 -5.74 -12.65
CA ALA A 56 1.59 -5.30 -13.54
C ALA A 56 1.37 -5.97 -14.89
N SER A 57 1.19 -5.18 -15.96
CA SER A 57 0.99 -5.67 -17.31
C SER A 57 2.01 -5.07 -18.27
N THR A 58 2.46 -5.87 -19.23
CA THR A 58 3.34 -5.45 -20.33
C THR A 58 2.57 -4.78 -21.46
N ILE A 59 1.23 -4.81 -21.42
CA ILE A 59 0.36 -4.10 -22.36
C ILE A 59 -0.53 -3.09 -21.60
N PRO A 60 -0.93 -1.98 -22.24
CA PRO A 60 -1.89 -1.06 -21.64
C PRO A 60 -3.25 -1.73 -21.44
N LEU A 61 -3.78 -1.64 -20.22
CA LEU A 61 -5.14 -2.05 -19.88
C LEU A 61 -6.05 -0.81 -19.85
N SER A 62 -7.25 -0.95 -20.42
CA SER A 62 -8.23 0.14 -20.61
C SER A 62 -9.05 0.46 -19.35
N PHE A 63 -8.36 0.61 -18.23
CA PHE A 63 -8.96 1.04 -16.97
C PHE A 63 -9.23 2.56 -16.98
N PRO A 64 -10.31 3.03 -16.34
CA PRO A 64 -10.58 4.46 -16.22
C PRO A 64 -9.51 5.15 -15.38
N THR A 65 -9.20 6.41 -15.66
CA THR A 65 -8.29 7.22 -14.82
C THR A 65 -9.05 8.14 -13.86
N GLY A 66 -10.36 8.33 -14.05
CA GLY A 66 -11.18 9.23 -13.24
C GLY A 66 -11.23 10.65 -13.77
N ASP A 67 -11.87 11.52 -13.01
CA ASP A 67 -12.11 12.92 -13.34
C ASP A 67 -11.94 13.81 -12.08
N PRO A 68 -11.93 15.15 -12.19
CA PRO A 68 -11.74 16.03 -11.02
C PRO A 68 -12.75 15.83 -9.88
N MET A 69 -13.98 15.43 -10.19
CA MET A 69 -15.04 15.14 -9.20
C MET A 69 -14.92 13.73 -8.64
N ASN A 70 -14.44 12.78 -9.45
CA ASN A 70 -14.24 11.38 -9.07
C ASN A 70 -12.80 10.94 -9.39
N PRO A 71 -11.79 11.41 -8.62
CA PRO A 71 -10.39 11.19 -8.98
C PRO A 71 -9.95 9.74 -8.87
N TYR A 72 -10.65 8.93 -8.05
CA TYR A 72 -10.44 7.50 -7.88
C TYR A 72 -11.66 6.75 -8.41
N PRO A 73 -11.60 6.18 -9.63
CA PRO A 73 -12.73 5.49 -10.22
C PRO A 73 -13.27 4.36 -9.34
N LEU A 74 -14.59 4.32 -9.16
CA LEU A 74 -15.25 3.18 -8.57
C LEU A 74 -15.26 2.03 -9.59
N MET A 75 -14.70 0.89 -9.21
CA MET A 75 -14.72 -0.35 -9.99
C MET A 75 -15.99 -1.15 -9.72
N GLY A 76 -16.46 -1.17 -8.47
CA GLY A 76 -17.75 -1.73 -8.10
C GLY A 76 -18.15 -1.34 -6.68
N PRO A 77 -19.47 -1.27 -6.39
CA PRO A 77 -19.99 -1.01 -5.05
C PRO A 77 -19.83 -2.20 -4.10
N THR A 78 -19.52 -3.39 -4.64
CA THR A 78 -19.26 -4.62 -3.89
C THR A 78 -17.96 -5.27 -4.37
N PRO A 79 -17.32 -6.15 -3.56
CA PRO A 79 -16.09 -6.83 -3.96
C PRO A 79 -16.27 -7.71 -5.21
N ASP A 80 -17.43 -8.38 -5.34
CA ASP A 80 -17.71 -9.25 -6.47
C ASP A 80 -17.92 -8.46 -7.77
N GLU A 81 -18.64 -7.35 -7.72
CA GLU A 81 -18.81 -6.46 -8.88
C GLU A 81 -17.48 -5.83 -9.31
N GLY A 82 -16.69 -5.35 -8.34
CA GLY A 82 -15.37 -4.81 -8.61
C GLY A 82 -14.44 -5.86 -9.24
N ARG A 83 -14.44 -7.08 -8.69
CA ARG A 83 -13.67 -8.21 -9.25
C ARG A 83 -14.13 -8.55 -10.66
N ALA A 84 -15.42 -8.67 -10.91
CA ALA A 84 -15.96 -9.00 -12.23
C ALA A 84 -15.53 -7.94 -13.27
N ARG A 85 -15.59 -6.65 -12.91
CA ARG A 85 -15.18 -5.57 -13.81
C ARG A 85 -13.67 -5.56 -14.07
N ILE A 86 -12.86 -5.82 -13.05
CA ILE A 86 -11.39 -5.93 -13.21
C ILE A 86 -11.06 -7.11 -14.13
N LEU A 87 -11.63 -8.29 -13.88
CA LEU A 87 -11.38 -9.48 -14.69
C LEU A 87 -11.92 -9.36 -16.11
N GLY A 88 -12.97 -8.56 -16.36
CA GLY A 88 -13.45 -8.28 -17.71
C GLY A 88 -12.50 -7.42 -18.55
N ILE A 89 -11.52 -6.73 -17.93
CA ILE A 89 -10.52 -5.89 -18.60
C ILE A 89 -9.17 -6.61 -18.68
N VAL A 90 -8.83 -7.38 -17.65
CA VAL A 90 -7.57 -8.11 -17.59
C VAL A 90 -7.61 -9.27 -18.60
N PRO A 91 -6.61 -9.39 -19.51
CA PRO A 91 -6.54 -10.49 -20.46
C PRO A 91 -6.54 -11.86 -19.79
N GLU A 92 -6.81 -12.92 -20.56
CA GLU A 92 -6.71 -14.29 -20.06
C GLU A 92 -5.29 -14.61 -19.54
N PRO A 93 -5.15 -15.39 -18.45
CA PRO A 93 -3.85 -15.68 -17.82
C PRO A 93 -2.79 -16.29 -18.76
N ASN A 94 -3.24 -16.96 -19.82
CA ASN A 94 -2.38 -17.63 -20.79
C ASN A 94 -1.57 -16.68 -21.68
N CYS A 95 -1.86 -15.38 -21.70
CA CYS A 95 -1.09 -14.41 -22.48
C CYS A 95 0.33 -14.18 -21.91
N GLY A 96 0.59 -14.52 -20.64
CA GLY A 96 1.83 -14.18 -19.93
C GLY A 96 2.12 -12.67 -19.85
N CYS A 97 1.12 -11.84 -20.14
CA CYS A 97 1.23 -10.40 -20.36
C CYS A 97 0.91 -9.58 -19.11
N TYR A 98 0.54 -10.24 -18.01
CA TYR A 98 0.34 -9.59 -16.72
C TYR A 98 0.64 -10.54 -15.56
N VAL A 99 0.88 -9.95 -14.40
CA VAL A 99 1.00 -10.62 -13.11
C VAL A 99 0.21 -9.85 -12.07
N THR A 100 -0.29 -10.55 -11.06
CA THR A 100 -1.04 -9.96 -9.95
C THR A 100 -0.36 -10.22 -8.61
N ALA A 101 -0.55 -9.29 -7.68
CA ALA A 101 -0.12 -9.45 -6.28
C ALA A 101 -1.19 -8.86 -5.37
N TRP A 102 -1.36 -9.48 -4.20
CA TRP A 102 -2.28 -9.02 -3.17
C TRP A 102 -1.52 -8.58 -1.93
N ASN A 103 -2.04 -7.53 -1.30
CA ASN A 103 -1.69 -7.18 0.07
C ASN A 103 -2.96 -7.02 0.87
N THR A 104 -2.90 -7.43 2.12
CA THR A 104 -4.02 -7.29 3.04
C THR A 104 -3.56 -6.39 4.17
N VAL A 105 -4.45 -5.48 4.55
CA VAL A 105 -4.27 -4.53 5.62
C VAL A 105 -5.51 -4.59 6.51
N GLU A 106 -5.32 -4.58 7.82
CA GLU A 106 -6.43 -4.55 8.78
C GLU A 106 -6.60 -3.15 9.36
N ILE A 107 -7.70 -2.47 9.06
CA ILE A 107 -8.08 -1.18 9.64
C ILE A 107 -8.66 -1.42 11.03
N LEU A 108 -7.98 -0.95 12.07
CA LEU A 108 -8.44 -1.09 13.46
C LEU A 108 -9.26 0.12 13.93
N PRO A 109 -10.22 -0.07 14.87
CA PRO A 109 -10.90 1.05 15.51
C PRO A 109 -9.89 1.92 16.28
N THR A 110 -10.03 3.24 16.18
CA THR A 110 -9.11 4.16 16.87
C THR A 110 -9.36 4.16 18.39
N TYR A 111 -8.31 3.88 19.16
CA TYR A 111 -8.19 4.31 20.54
C TYR A 111 -7.10 5.38 20.57
N SER A 112 -7.48 6.63 20.85
CA SER A 112 -6.55 7.74 20.97
C SER A 112 -5.61 7.50 22.17
N TYR A 113 -4.35 7.16 21.91
CA TYR A 113 -3.28 7.24 22.90
C TYR A 113 -2.36 8.41 22.56
N GLY A 114 -2.38 9.43 23.42
CA GLY A 114 -1.75 10.75 23.21
C GLY A 114 -0.26 10.83 23.50
N VAL A 115 0.57 9.91 23.02
CA VAL A 115 2.04 10.04 23.08
C VAL A 115 2.70 9.52 21.80
N VAL A 116 3.41 10.39 21.06
CA VAL A 116 4.20 10.03 19.85
C VAL A 116 5.59 9.53 20.33
N PRO A 117 6.21 8.46 19.77
CA PRO A 117 6.35 8.19 18.34
C PRO A 117 6.07 6.73 17.99
N CYS A 118 4.83 6.29 18.15
CA CYS A 118 4.39 5.10 17.45
C CYS A 118 4.25 5.42 15.97
N PRO A 119 4.60 4.48 15.06
CA PRO A 119 4.09 4.56 13.71
C PRO A 119 2.59 4.74 13.82
N PRO A 120 2.00 5.63 13.00
CA PRO A 120 0.58 5.70 12.88
C PRO A 120 0.13 4.48 12.08
N CYS A 121 0.28 3.31 12.70
CA CYS A 121 -0.20 2.06 12.20
C CYS A 121 -1.69 2.04 12.56
N TRP A 122 -2.48 2.59 11.65
CA TRP A 122 -3.93 2.34 11.62
C TRP A 122 -4.23 0.96 11.00
N TYR A 123 -3.20 0.10 10.91
CA TYR A 123 -3.02 -1.01 9.98
C TYR A 123 -2.30 -2.18 10.63
N GLY A 124 -2.89 -3.38 10.56
CA GLY A 124 -2.25 -4.63 10.91
C GLY A 124 -1.36 -5.21 9.78
N PRO A 125 -0.24 -5.88 10.10
CA PRO A 125 0.32 -5.99 11.45
C PRO A 125 0.90 -4.64 11.91
N CYS A 126 0.68 -4.31 13.18
CA CYS A 126 1.24 -3.11 13.80
C CYS A 126 2.51 -3.52 14.54
N PRO A 127 3.62 -2.77 14.42
CA PRO A 127 4.75 -3.01 15.29
C PRO A 127 4.38 -2.73 16.76
N PRO A 128 5.03 -3.43 17.71
CA PRO A 128 4.76 -3.23 19.12
C PRO A 128 5.18 -1.81 19.53
N CYS A 129 4.21 -1.00 20.00
CA CYS A 129 4.49 0.37 20.45
C CYS A 129 3.84 0.73 21.80
N PRO A 130 4.36 0.20 22.92
CA PRO A 130 3.87 0.53 24.26
C PRO A 130 4.49 1.82 24.85
N GLY A 131 4.88 2.80 24.02
CA GLY A 131 5.49 4.07 24.50
C GLY A 131 7.02 4.12 24.41
N TYR A 132 7.57 3.75 23.25
CA TYR A 132 9.01 3.66 23.02
C TYR A 132 9.72 5.03 23.02
N ILE A 133 10.90 5.10 23.65
CA ILE A 133 11.81 6.26 23.64
C ILE A 133 12.63 6.21 22.36
N ALA A 134 12.49 7.22 21.48
CA ALA A 134 13.25 7.29 20.24
C ALA A 134 14.77 7.11 20.47
N PRO A 135 15.49 6.37 19.60
CA PRO A 135 16.92 6.14 19.79
C PRO A 135 17.70 7.46 19.76
N PRO A 136 18.88 7.55 20.41
CA PRO A 136 19.66 8.79 20.48
C PRO A 136 20.00 9.42 19.13
N CYS A 137 20.05 8.61 18.05
CA CYS A 137 20.31 9.09 16.70
C CYS A 137 19.06 9.50 15.91
N ALA A 138 17.84 9.40 16.48
CA ALA A 138 16.56 9.61 15.77
C ALA A 138 16.46 10.93 14.99
N TYR A 139 17.36 11.87 15.30
CA TYR A 139 17.76 12.95 14.41
C TYR A 139 19.28 12.84 14.21
N PRO A 140 19.83 12.47 13.02
CA PRO A 140 19.21 12.38 11.69
C PRO A 140 18.93 10.95 11.17
N CYS A 141 19.16 9.90 11.96
CA CYS A 141 19.03 8.51 11.49
C CYS A 141 17.55 8.15 11.27
N ALA A 142 17.28 7.40 10.20
CA ALA A 142 16.02 6.66 10.12
C ALA A 142 16.01 5.57 11.18
N TRP A 143 14.85 5.26 11.74
CA TRP A 143 14.66 4.12 12.63
C TRP A 143 13.22 3.65 12.53
N GLY A 144 12.96 2.41 12.88
CA GLY A 144 11.63 1.88 12.73
C GLY A 144 11.51 0.39 13.00
N TRP A 145 10.50 -0.21 12.40
CA TRP A 145 10.16 -1.61 12.54
C TRP A 145 9.96 -2.24 11.17
N TYR A 146 10.41 -3.48 11.01
CA TYR A 146 10.12 -4.28 9.83
C TYR A 146 9.49 -5.61 10.22
N LEU A 147 8.63 -6.10 9.34
CA LEU A 147 8.01 -7.41 9.44
C LEU A 147 8.86 -8.40 8.65
N ASP A 148 9.39 -9.42 9.32
CA ASP A 148 10.12 -10.50 8.66
C ASP A 148 9.18 -11.47 7.92
N SER A 149 9.76 -12.47 7.25
CA SER A 149 9.00 -13.49 6.51
C SER A 149 8.17 -14.41 7.41
N SER A 150 8.48 -14.50 8.70
CA SER A 150 7.72 -15.26 9.70
C SER A 150 6.54 -14.49 10.30
N GLY A 151 6.42 -13.19 9.97
CA GLY A 151 5.39 -12.31 10.52
C GLY A 151 5.77 -11.70 11.87
N ALA A 152 7.05 -11.75 12.25
CA ALA A 152 7.55 -11.13 13.48
C ALA A 152 8.08 -9.72 13.23
N TRP A 153 7.83 -8.82 14.19
CA TRP A 153 8.32 -7.45 14.16
C TRP A 153 9.71 -7.31 14.76
N HIS A 154 10.59 -6.66 14.02
CA HIS A 154 11.96 -6.38 14.43
C HIS A 154 12.24 -4.89 14.31
N MET A 155 12.95 -4.34 15.29
CA MET A 155 13.38 -2.95 15.26
C MET A 155 14.65 -2.81 14.41
N PHE A 156 14.81 -1.67 13.76
CA PHE A 156 16.05 -1.31 13.09
C PHE A 156 16.40 0.17 13.28
N ILE A 157 17.69 0.47 13.16
CA ILE A 157 18.26 1.81 13.11
C ILE A 157 19.05 1.92 11.80
N GLY A 158 18.87 3.01 11.07
CA GLY A 158 19.41 3.21 9.74
C GLY A 158 18.40 2.85 8.67
N GLU A 159 18.83 2.13 7.64
CA GLU A 159 18.00 1.80 6.49
C GLU A 159 17.06 0.63 6.77
N CYS A 160 15.86 0.72 6.22
CA CYS A 160 14.90 -0.37 6.25
C CYS A 160 15.50 -1.61 5.56
N PRO A 161 15.52 -2.80 6.21
CA PRO A 161 16.12 -4.00 5.65
C PRO A 161 15.63 -4.28 4.22
N ALA A 162 16.56 -4.74 3.38
CA ALA A 162 16.25 -4.95 1.98
C ALA A 162 15.14 -6.00 1.83
N ASP A 163 15.23 -7.11 2.54
CA ASP A 163 14.32 -8.25 2.56
C ASP A 163 12.97 -8.01 3.28
N ALA A 164 12.81 -6.89 3.99
CA ALA A 164 11.56 -6.57 4.69
C ALA A 164 10.36 -6.51 3.72
N ARG A 165 9.31 -7.30 4.03
CA ARG A 165 8.03 -7.27 3.30
C ARG A 165 7.23 -6.01 3.60
N ILE A 166 7.19 -5.62 4.87
CA ILE A 166 6.56 -4.39 5.35
C ILE A 166 7.54 -3.73 6.31
N CYS A 167 7.61 -2.41 6.26
CA CYS A 167 8.54 -1.63 7.05
C CYS A 167 7.97 -0.25 7.34
N TRP A 168 7.87 0.08 8.62
CA TRP A 168 7.51 1.41 9.11
C TRP A 168 8.75 2.09 9.62
N TYR A 169 9.03 3.32 9.21
CA TYR A 169 10.17 4.05 9.74
C TYR A 169 9.91 5.54 9.88
N PHE A 170 10.50 6.11 10.92
CA PHE A 170 10.47 7.53 11.19
C PHE A 170 11.78 8.14 10.70
N GLN A 171 11.67 9.17 9.87
CA GLN A 171 12.81 9.93 9.39
C GLN A 171 12.37 11.37 9.08
N ASN A 172 13.19 12.34 9.45
CA ASN A 172 12.95 13.76 9.17
C ASN A 172 11.59 14.27 9.67
N GLY A 173 11.18 13.85 10.88
CA GLY A 173 9.93 14.28 11.50
C GLY A 173 8.67 13.61 10.93
N ARG A 174 8.80 12.59 10.07
CA ARG A 174 7.65 11.93 9.42
C ARG A 174 7.78 10.41 9.45
N TRP A 175 6.63 9.75 9.56
CA TRP A 175 6.53 8.31 9.34
C TRP A 175 6.41 7.99 7.86
N HIS A 176 7.08 6.91 7.49
CA HIS A 176 7.09 6.33 6.16
C HIS A 176 6.71 4.85 6.28
N MET A 177 5.98 4.35 5.29
CA MET A 177 5.71 2.93 5.12
C MET A 177 6.33 2.48 3.81
N ARG A 178 7.07 1.39 3.85
CA ARG A 178 7.56 0.67 2.68
C ARG A 178 6.99 -0.74 2.72
N PHE A 179 6.44 -1.19 1.60
CA PHE A 179 6.08 -2.59 1.41
C PHE A 179 6.74 -3.09 0.12
N ARG A 180 7.15 -4.36 0.12
CA ARG A 180 7.77 -5.04 -1.01
C ARG A 180 6.79 -6.04 -1.59
N LEU A 181 6.55 -5.92 -2.88
CA LEU A 181 5.67 -6.80 -3.63
C LEU A 181 6.51 -7.70 -4.52
N CYS A 182 6.29 -9.00 -4.38
CA CYS A 182 6.98 -10.01 -5.15
C CYS A 182 6.02 -10.69 -6.12
N PHE A 183 6.49 -10.92 -7.34
CA PHE A 183 5.78 -11.65 -8.37
C PHE A 183 6.59 -12.90 -8.75
N GLY A 184 5.94 -14.07 -8.81
CA GLY A 184 6.61 -15.35 -9.12
C GLY A 184 7.53 -15.85 -8.00
N SER A 185 8.60 -16.57 -8.35
CA SER A 185 9.60 -17.13 -7.41
C SER A 185 10.62 -16.11 -6.89
N GLY A 186 10.47 -14.83 -7.24
CA GLY A 186 11.45 -13.77 -7.00
C GLY A 186 11.30 -13.05 -5.65
N CYS A 187 11.07 -13.78 -4.56
CA CYS A 187 11.12 -13.21 -3.21
C CYS A 187 12.16 -14.03 -2.42
N PRO A 188 13.25 -13.43 -1.91
CA PRO A 188 14.12 -14.13 -0.95
C PRO A 188 13.36 -14.50 0.33
#